data_AF-A0A9D9NPN0-F1
#
_entry.id   AF-A0A9D9NPN0-F1
#
_cell.length_a   1.000
_cell.length_b   1.000
_cell.length_c   1.000
_cell.angle_alpha   90.00
_cell.angle_beta   90.00
_cell.angle_gamma   90.00
#
_symmetry.space_group_name_H-M   'P 1'
#
loop_
_entity.id
_entity.type
_entity.pdbx_description
1 polymer ?
#
loop_
_entity_poly.entity_id
_entity_poly.type
_entity_poly.pdbx_seq_one_letter_code
_entity_poly.pdbx_strand_id
1 'polypeptide(L)'
;MKNTIIKSFLTLLSVLLCNTAILAQVTVINDNEPPQFKALDFSTFTINGLEMGGPEYTEQDIIRAFGQPDSVELGEFGYTYTYFFESDISSVQYGNAAEITLYSKPKGPIMTAYVFDGKYNVNGFIRVGDHISKVYEMDGDFSNTQYHKNRAGAIFWRPTGTGWKNVEFFNCPEFAYDENGVITSIGFWSF
;
A
#
# COMPACT_ATOMS: atom_id res chain seq x y z
N MET A 1 24.70 59.62 41.81
CA MET A 1 23.95 59.07 40.66
C MET A 1 24.81 58.00 39.99
N LYS A 2 24.70 56.75 40.46
CA LYS A 2 25.37 55.55 39.94
C LYS A 2 24.30 54.48 39.96
N ASN A 3 23.79 54.05 38.81
CA ASN A 3 23.05 52.78 38.59
C ASN A 3 22.30 52.77 37.23
N THR A 4 22.99 52.94 36.11
CA THR A 4 22.32 52.75 34.79
C THR A 4 23.19 52.10 33.71
N ILE A 5 24.48 51.80 33.98
CA ILE A 5 25.40 51.28 32.94
C ILE A 5 25.60 49.76 33.00
N ILE A 6 25.12 49.05 34.04
CA ILE A 6 25.43 47.62 34.23
C ILE A 6 24.40 46.68 33.57
N LYS A 7 23.21 47.14 33.18
CA LYS A 7 22.16 46.26 32.61
C LYS A 7 22.24 46.07 31.08
N SER A 8 23.01 46.87 30.35
CA SER A 8 23.10 46.77 28.88
C SER A 8 24.27 45.90 28.41
N PHE A 9 25.16 45.45 29.30
CA PHE A 9 26.34 44.65 28.93
C PHE A 9 26.12 43.13 29.05
N LEU A 10 25.11 42.68 29.81
CA LEU A 10 24.79 41.25 29.95
C LEU A 10 23.89 40.70 28.83
N THR A 11 23.21 41.56 28.07
CA THR A 11 22.35 41.13 26.95
C THR A 11 23.07 41.04 25.61
N LEU A 12 24.28 41.59 25.47
CA LEU A 12 25.09 41.41 24.25
C LEU A 12 25.92 40.11 24.28
N LEU A 13 26.24 39.57 25.46
CA LEU A 13 27.06 38.36 25.57
C LEU A 13 26.25 37.07 25.32
N SER A 14 24.93 37.09 25.54
CA SER A 14 24.05 35.95 25.20
C SER A 14 23.75 35.84 23.70
N VAL A 15 23.86 36.93 22.93
CA VAL A 15 23.64 36.94 21.48
C VAL A 15 24.92 36.51 20.72
N LEU A 16 26.10 36.73 21.30
CA LEU A 16 27.37 36.30 20.69
C LEU A 16 27.71 34.82 20.94
N LEU A 17 27.26 34.22 22.05
CA LEU A 17 27.47 32.80 22.33
C LEU A 17 26.45 31.87 21.64
N CYS A 18 25.34 32.41 21.12
CA CYS A 18 24.42 31.64 20.27
C CYS A 18 24.87 31.55 18.80
N ASN A 19 25.83 32.38 18.36
CA ASN A 19 26.23 32.49 16.96
C ASN A 19 27.58 31.83 16.62
N THR A 20 28.30 31.25 17.58
CA THR A 20 29.58 30.55 17.31
C THR A 20 29.51 29.03 17.45
N ALA A 21 28.32 28.46 17.66
CA ALA A 21 28.12 27.00 17.65
C ALA A 21 27.64 26.45 16.29
N ILE A 22 27.62 27.27 15.24
CA ILE A 22 27.26 26.87 13.87
C ILE A 22 28.49 27.04 12.97
N LEU A 23 29.58 26.34 13.29
CA LEU A 23 30.76 26.25 12.42
C LEU A 23 31.66 25.09 12.84
N ALA A 24 31.08 23.90 13.01
CA ALA A 24 31.81 22.64 13.08
C ALA A 24 30.88 21.45 12.88
N GLN A 25 30.32 21.31 11.67
CA GLN A 25 29.93 20.02 11.08
C GLN A 25 29.48 20.28 9.64
N VAL A 26 30.46 20.49 8.76
CA VAL A 26 30.25 20.20 7.33
C VAL A 26 30.37 18.68 7.21
N THR A 27 29.28 17.99 7.51
CA THR A 27 29.01 16.68 6.93
C THR A 27 27.89 16.94 5.95
N VAL A 28 28.20 16.83 4.66
CA VAL A 28 27.21 16.90 3.60
C VAL A 28 26.30 15.70 3.76
N ILE A 29 25.19 15.89 4.47
CA ILE A 29 24.05 14.98 4.47
C ILE A 29 22.97 15.71 3.69
N ASN A 30 22.77 15.29 2.45
CA ASN A 30 21.73 15.82 1.58
C ASN A 30 20.47 14.96 1.77
N ASP A 31 19.87 15.01 2.96
CA ASP A 31 18.69 14.20 3.34
C ASP A 31 17.45 15.09 3.49
N ASN A 32 17.08 15.79 2.42
CA ASN A 32 15.76 16.42 2.34
C ASN A 32 14.78 15.48 1.64
N GLU A 33 14.49 14.35 2.26
CA GLU A 33 13.18 13.70 2.12
C GLU A 33 12.52 13.64 3.49
N PRO A 34 11.24 14.05 3.61
CA PRO A 34 10.55 14.01 4.88
C PRO A 34 10.52 12.57 5.43
N PRO A 35 10.60 12.39 6.76
CA PRO A 35 10.72 11.09 7.44
C PRO A 35 9.45 10.20 7.35
N GLN A 36 8.56 10.46 6.38
CA GLN A 36 7.29 9.77 6.20
C GLN A 36 7.40 8.53 5.28
N PHE A 37 8.53 8.34 4.61
CA PHE A 37 8.84 7.12 3.87
C PHE A 37 9.99 6.41 4.59
N LYS A 38 9.69 5.54 5.56
CA LYS A 38 10.43 4.27 5.58
C LYS A 38 10.28 3.75 4.15
N ALA A 39 11.38 3.68 3.39
CA ALA A 39 11.35 3.44 1.95
C ALA A 39 10.32 2.35 1.62
N LEU A 40 9.18 2.77 1.06
CA LEU A 40 8.16 1.83 0.62
C LEU A 40 8.79 1.01 -0.50
N ASP A 41 8.66 -0.31 -0.42
CA ASP A 41 9.19 -1.22 -1.41
C ASP A 41 8.06 -1.63 -2.36
N PHE A 42 8.19 -1.19 -3.61
CA PHE A 42 7.26 -1.50 -4.70
C PHE A 42 7.85 -2.51 -5.68
N SER A 43 8.90 -3.25 -5.29
CA SER A 43 9.50 -4.30 -6.12
C SER A 43 8.64 -5.56 -6.24
N THR A 44 7.64 -5.72 -5.39
CA THR A 44 6.65 -6.80 -5.42
C THR A 44 5.24 -6.27 -5.18
N PHE A 45 4.23 -7.11 -5.40
CA PHE A 45 2.85 -6.81 -5.04
C PHE A 45 2.47 -7.52 -3.75
N THR A 46 2.02 -6.76 -2.76
CA THR A 46 1.68 -7.27 -1.44
C THR A 46 0.31 -6.80 -0.98
N ILE A 47 -0.40 -7.65 -0.23
CA ILE A 47 -1.63 -7.28 0.49
C ILE A 47 -1.46 -7.68 1.96
N ASN A 48 -1.65 -6.72 2.86
CA ASN A 48 -1.33 -6.82 4.28
C ASN A 48 0.10 -7.35 4.54
N GLY A 49 1.04 -7.02 3.65
CA GLY A 49 2.44 -7.44 3.73
C GLY A 49 2.74 -8.85 3.22
N LEU A 50 1.74 -9.60 2.74
CA LEU A 50 1.98 -10.89 2.07
C LEU A 50 2.17 -10.67 0.57
N GLU A 51 3.30 -11.12 0.04
CA GLU A 51 3.62 -11.09 -1.39
C GLU A 51 2.75 -12.08 -2.18
N MET A 52 2.16 -11.59 -3.28
CA MET A 52 1.31 -12.37 -4.17
C MET A 52 2.12 -13.06 -5.26
N GLY A 53 1.81 -14.32 -5.57
CA GLY A 53 2.60 -15.15 -6.50
C GLY A 53 4.02 -15.48 -6.02
N GLY A 54 4.37 -15.08 -4.78
CA GLY A 54 5.70 -15.22 -4.19
C GLY A 54 5.88 -16.50 -3.36
N PRO A 55 6.34 -16.41 -2.10
CA PRO A 55 6.67 -17.56 -1.28
C PRO A 55 5.43 -18.38 -0.87
N GLU A 56 5.67 -19.56 -0.33
CA GLU A 56 4.60 -20.41 0.22
C GLU A 56 4.16 -19.93 1.60
N TYR A 57 2.85 -19.79 1.79
CA TYR A 57 2.22 -19.45 3.06
C TYR A 57 1.40 -20.61 3.62
N THR A 58 1.24 -20.63 4.93
CA THR A 58 0.29 -21.51 5.61
C THR A 58 -1.04 -20.80 5.81
N GLU A 59 -2.09 -21.58 6.10
CA GLU A 59 -3.38 -21.06 6.57
C GLU A 59 -3.23 -20.09 7.76
N GLN A 60 -2.29 -20.36 8.68
CA GLN A 60 -2.05 -19.49 9.83
C GLN A 60 -1.43 -18.15 9.44
N ASP A 61 -0.65 -18.09 8.37
CA ASP A 61 -0.10 -16.83 7.87
C ASP A 61 -1.20 -15.97 7.25
N ILE A 62 -2.12 -16.58 6.50
CA ILE A 62 -3.32 -15.91 5.97
C ILE A 62 -4.17 -15.36 7.13
N ILE A 63 -4.44 -16.18 8.15
CA ILE A 63 -5.22 -15.76 9.32
C ILE A 63 -4.55 -14.61 10.10
N ARG A 64 -3.23 -14.62 10.23
CA ARG A 64 -2.50 -13.52 10.90
C ARG A 64 -2.59 -12.20 10.13
N ALA A 65 -2.57 -12.26 8.80
CA ALA A 65 -2.58 -11.07 7.95
C ALA A 65 -4.00 -10.50 7.76
N PHE A 66 -5.02 -11.35 7.65
CA PHE A 66 -6.38 -10.94 7.27
C PHE A 66 -7.42 -11.13 8.38
N GLY A 67 -7.09 -11.84 9.45
CA GLY A 67 -8.05 -12.27 10.47
C GLY A 67 -8.66 -13.63 10.14
N GLN A 68 -9.64 -14.05 10.97
CA GLN A 68 -10.38 -15.28 10.71
C GLN A 68 -11.27 -15.11 9.47
N PRO A 69 -11.20 -16.03 8.49
CA PRO A 69 -12.10 -16.01 7.33
C PRO A 69 -13.52 -16.40 7.76
N ASP A 70 -14.51 -15.89 7.02
CA ASP A 70 -15.91 -16.28 7.19
C ASP A 70 -16.19 -17.66 6.54
N SER A 71 -15.50 -17.97 5.45
CA SER A 71 -15.54 -19.28 4.82
C SER A 71 -14.21 -19.68 4.17
N VAL A 72 -14.01 -20.99 4.00
CA VAL A 72 -12.88 -21.56 3.27
C VAL A 72 -13.39 -22.65 2.33
N GLU A 73 -13.19 -22.47 1.02
CA GLU A 73 -13.70 -23.39 0.00
C GLU A 73 -12.56 -23.85 -0.93
N LEU A 74 -12.61 -25.11 -1.37
CA LEU A 74 -11.69 -25.62 -2.39
C LEU A 74 -12.27 -25.31 -3.77
N GLY A 75 -11.65 -24.38 -4.49
CA GLY A 75 -11.99 -23.99 -5.85
C GLY A 75 -11.01 -24.54 -6.89
N GLU A 76 -11.15 -24.06 -8.12
CA GLU A 76 -10.30 -24.43 -9.26
C GLU A 76 -8.81 -24.10 -9.03
N PHE A 77 -8.54 -23.04 -8.28
CA PHE A 77 -7.20 -22.47 -8.11
C PHE A 77 -6.56 -22.73 -6.74
N GLY A 78 -7.25 -23.47 -5.87
CA GLY A 78 -6.80 -23.78 -4.52
C GLY A 78 -7.86 -23.51 -3.47
N TYR A 79 -7.41 -23.26 -2.25
CA TYR A 79 -8.26 -22.98 -1.10
C TYR A 79 -8.49 -21.47 -0.99
N THR A 80 -9.72 -21.03 -1.24
CA THR A 80 -10.14 -19.63 -1.18
C THR A 80 -10.67 -19.31 0.20
N TYR A 81 -10.05 -18.35 0.84
CA TYR A 81 -10.41 -17.77 2.14
C TYR A 81 -11.22 -16.50 1.87
N THR A 82 -12.50 -16.51 2.24
CA THR A 82 -13.43 -15.41 1.96
C THR A 82 -13.72 -14.64 3.23
N TYR A 83 -13.70 -13.32 3.13
CA TYR A 83 -14.00 -12.37 4.19
C TYR A 83 -15.17 -11.51 3.74
N PHE A 84 -16.21 -11.38 4.56
CA PHE A 84 -17.35 -10.53 4.28
C PHE A 84 -17.16 -9.14 4.88
N PHE A 85 -17.89 -8.16 4.33
CA PHE A 85 -17.95 -6.83 4.96
C PHE A 85 -18.52 -6.92 6.37
N GLU A 86 -17.92 -6.19 7.30
CA GLU A 86 -18.49 -5.96 8.63
C GLU A 86 -19.71 -5.04 8.45
N SER A 87 -20.92 -5.59 8.48
CA SER A 87 -22.13 -4.78 8.34
C SER A 87 -22.51 -4.14 9.68
N ASP A 88 -22.60 -2.82 9.74
CA ASP A 88 -23.20 -2.12 10.89
C ASP A 88 -24.73 -1.96 10.78
N ILE A 89 -25.37 -2.46 9.71
CA ILE A 89 -26.80 -2.24 9.47
C ILE A 89 -27.48 -3.51 8.97
N SER A 90 -28.55 -3.90 9.66
CA SER A 90 -29.39 -5.10 9.49
C SER A 90 -30.19 -5.17 8.18
N SER A 91 -29.69 -4.62 7.07
CA SER A 91 -30.33 -4.69 5.76
C SER A 91 -29.28 -4.83 4.65
N VAL A 92 -28.78 -6.06 4.49
CA VAL A 92 -28.22 -6.68 3.28
C VAL A 92 -27.34 -5.81 2.37
N GLN A 93 -26.04 -6.12 2.34
CA GLN A 93 -25.35 -6.49 1.10
C GLN A 93 -24.33 -7.58 1.41
N TYR A 94 -24.62 -8.81 0.95
CA TYR A 94 -23.65 -9.90 0.91
C TYR A 94 -22.59 -9.52 -0.13
N GLY A 95 -21.47 -9.00 0.35
CA GLY A 95 -20.30 -8.68 -0.46
C GLY A 95 -19.06 -9.17 0.24
N ASN A 96 -18.08 -9.58 -0.55
CA ASN A 96 -16.79 -9.99 -0.03
C ASN A 96 -15.97 -8.72 0.22
N ALA A 97 -15.42 -8.58 1.42
CA ALA A 97 -14.40 -7.58 1.75
C ALA A 97 -13.05 -7.97 1.16
N ALA A 98 -12.74 -9.28 1.14
CA ALA A 98 -11.59 -9.85 0.46
C ALA A 98 -11.78 -11.33 0.14
N GLU A 99 -11.05 -11.81 -0.87
CA GLU A 99 -10.87 -13.22 -1.20
C GLU A 99 -9.38 -13.49 -1.42
N ILE A 100 -8.83 -14.50 -0.74
CA ILE A 100 -7.42 -14.87 -0.87
C ILE A 100 -7.34 -16.36 -1.19
N THR A 101 -6.71 -16.75 -2.31
CA THR A 101 -6.61 -18.16 -2.70
C THR A 101 -5.20 -18.69 -2.55
N LEU A 102 -5.07 -19.69 -1.68
CA LEU A 102 -3.83 -20.43 -1.46
C LEU A 102 -3.80 -21.68 -2.35
N TYR A 103 -2.77 -21.84 -3.18
CA TYR A 103 -2.72 -22.92 -4.18
C TYR A 103 -2.94 -24.33 -3.61
N SER A 104 -2.31 -24.60 -2.46
CA SER A 104 -2.26 -25.94 -1.87
C SER A 104 -2.26 -25.91 -0.34
N LYS A 105 -2.63 -27.05 0.27
CA LYS A 105 -2.47 -27.32 1.70
C LYS A 105 -1.39 -28.39 1.93
N PRO A 106 -0.62 -28.32 3.04
CA PRO A 106 -0.78 -27.39 4.17
C PRO A 106 -0.19 -26.00 3.94
N LYS A 107 0.57 -25.81 2.84
CA LYS A 107 1.13 -24.53 2.41
C LYS A 107 1.15 -24.43 0.88
N GLY A 108 1.20 -23.21 0.36
CA GLY A 108 1.34 -22.91 -1.06
C GLY A 108 1.45 -21.40 -1.30
N PRO A 109 1.81 -20.96 -2.51
CA PRO A 109 1.77 -19.53 -2.84
C PRO A 109 0.32 -19.01 -2.90
N ILE A 110 0.14 -17.69 -2.75
CA ILE A 110 -1.13 -17.02 -3.02
C ILE A 110 -1.25 -16.83 -4.54
N MET A 111 -2.23 -17.49 -5.16
CA MET A 111 -2.42 -17.47 -6.62
C MET A 111 -3.37 -16.38 -7.07
N THR A 112 -4.40 -16.11 -6.27
CA THR A 112 -5.39 -15.08 -6.57
C THR A 112 -5.69 -14.28 -5.31
N ALA A 113 -5.92 -12.99 -5.48
CA ALA A 113 -6.39 -12.14 -4.40
C ALA A 113 -7.32 -11.06 -4.95
N TYR A 114 -8.45 -10.84 -4.27
CA TYR A 114 -9.36 -9.74 -4.56
C TYR A 114 -9.68 -9.00 -3.26
N VAL A 115 -9.64 -7.67 -3.31
CA VAL A 115 -9.89 -6.78 -2.17
C VAL A 115 -10.92 -5.75 -2.57
N PHE A 116 -11.93 -5.58 -1.73
CA PHE A 116 -13.05 -4.66 -1.92
C PHE A 116 -13.27 -3.71 -0.73
N ASP A 117 -12.54 -3.91 0.37
CA ASP A 117 -12.63 -3.11 1.59
C ASP A 117 -11.36 -2.28 1.82
N GLY A 118 -11.54 -1.02 2.23
CA GLY A 118 -10.45 -0.09 2.53
C GLY A 118 -9.63 -0.43 3.79
N LYS A 119 -10.03 -1.44 4.59
CA LYS A 119 -9.25 -1.88 5.76
C LYS A 119 -7.96 -2.63 5.39
N TYR A 120 -7.91 -3.22 4.21
CA TYR A 120 -6.74 -3.97 3.73
C TYR A 120 -5.75 -3.04 3.04
N ASN A 121 -4.46 -3.22 3.33
CA ASN A 121 -3.38 -2.38 2.85
C ASN A 121 -2.62 -3.07 1.71
N VAL A 122 -2.53 -2.42 0.55
CA VAL A 122 -1.78 -2.87 -0.61
C VAL A 122 -0.46 -2.12 -0.70
N ASN A 123 0.65 -2.86 -0.78
CA ASN A 123 2.02 -2.31 -0.82
C ASN A 123 2.36 -1.33 0.32
N GLY A 124 1.67 -1.44 1.46
CA GLY A 124 1.84 -0.51 2.57
C GLY A 124 1.24 0.90 2.31
N PHE A 125 0.69 1.15 1.13
CA PHE A 125 0.44 2.50 0.60
C PHE A 125 -0.98 2.76 0.08
N ILE A 126 -1.58 1.77 -0.60
CA ILE A 126 -2.86 1.90 -1.32
C ILE A 126 -3.96 1.13 -0.60
N ARG A 127 -5.18 1.67 -0.64
CA ARG A 127 -6.39 1.04 -0.13
C ARG A 127 -7.54 1.23 -1.10
N VAL A 128 -8.55 0.38 -1.03
CA VAL A 128 -9.85 0.67 -1.65
C VAL A 128 -10.41 1.95 -1.03
N GLY A 129 -10.94 2.84 -1.88
CA GLY A 129 -11.36 4.20 -1.51
C GLY A 129 -10.29 5.28 -1.71
N ASP A 130 -9.03 4.94 -1.95
CA ASP A 130 -8.02 5.91 -2.39
C ASP A 130 -8.30 6.40 -3.82
N HIS A 131 -7.78 7.57 -4.17
CA HIS A 131 -7.81 8.04 -5.55
C HIS A 131 -6.76 7.31 -6.40
N ILE A 132 -7.12 6.95 -7.64
CA ILE A 132 -6.33 6.15 -8.56
C ILE A 132 -4.96 6.78 -8.91
N SER A 133 -4.84 8.11 -8.78
CA SER A 133 -3.56 8.79 -8.98
C SER A 133 -2.43 8.27 -8.09
N LYS A 134 -2.75 7.72 -6.90
CA LYS A 134 -1.77 7.09 -6.00
C LYS A 134 -1.06 5.90 -6.64
N VAL A 135 -1.72 5.17 -7.55
CA VAL A 135 -1.10 4.01 -8.23
C VAL A 135 0.12 4.45 -9.04
N TYR A 136 0.06 5.63 -9.68
CA TYR A 136 1.17 6.18 -10.44
C TYR A 136 2.35 6.64 -9.56
N GLU A 137 2.16 6.83 -8.26
CA GLU A 137 3.22 7.20 -7.31
C GLU A 137 4.11 6.01 -6.92
N MET A 138 3.68 4.77 -7.21
CA MET A 138 4.48 3.57 -6.90
C MET A 138 5.67 3.35 -7.85
N ASP A 139 5.83 4.19 -8.87
CA ASP A 139 6.67 3.93 -10.05
C ASP A 139 6.28 2.60 -10.73
N GLY A 140 6.80 2.27 -11.91
CA GLY A 140 6.48 1.01 -12.57
C GLY A 140 6.03 1.12 -14.01
N ASP A 141 5.64 -0.03 -14.57
CA ASP A 141 4.98 -0.08 -15.87
C ASP A 141 3.46 -0.17 -15.68
N PHE A 142 2.72 0.52 -16.55
CA PHE A 142 1.26 0.63 -16.46
C PHE A 142 0.59 0.26 -17.78
N SER A 143 -0.57 -0.41 -17.71
CA SER A 143 -1.54 -0.48 -18.81
C SER A 143 -2.91 -0.01 -18.32
N ASN A 144 -3.61 0.76 -19.15
CA ASN A 144 -4.89 1.34 -18.79
C ASN A 144 -5.99 0.77 -19.69
N THR A 145 -7.06 0.25 -19.07
CA THR A 145 -8.25 -0.22 -19.77
C THR A 145 -9.45 0.64 -19.36
N GLN A 146 -10.24 1.11 -20.33
CA GLN A 146 -11.51 1.78 -20.05
C GLN A 146 -12.67 0.82 -20.33
N TYR A 147 -13.53 0.58 -19.33
CA TYR A 147 -14.72 -0.25 -19.53
C TYR A 147 -15.88 0.61 -20.05
N HIS A 148 -16.45 0.25 -21.21
CA HIS A 148 -17.33 1.13 -21.99
C HIS A 148 -18.73 1.42 -21.44
N LYS A 149 -19.10 0.99 -20.23
CA LYS A 149 -20.45 1.22 -19.69
C LYS A 149 -20.45 1.42 -18.17
N ASN A 150 -20.49 2.68 -17.76
CA ASN A 150 -20.98 3.17 -16.47
C ASN A 150 -20.17 2.88 -15.21
N ARG A 151 -18.95 2.38 -15.32
CA ARG A 151 -17.97 2.49 -14.24
C ARG A 151 -16.64 2.64 -14.92
N ALA A 152 -15.77 3.40 -14.28
CA ALA A 152 -14.47 2.88 -13.99
C ALA A 152 -13.57 2.34 -15.10
N GLY A 153 -12.34 2.82 -15.15
CA GLY A 153 -11.28 2.07 -15.80
C GLY A 153 -10.63 1.07 -14.84
N ALA A 154 -9.64 0.36 -15.35
CA ALA A 154 -8.65 -0.33 -14.54
C ALA A 154 -7.25 0.11 -14.95
N ILE A 155 -6.36 0.18 -13.97
CA ILE A 155 -4.92 0.24 -14.19
C ILE A 155 -4.34 -1.12 -13.84
N PHE A 156 -3.60 -1.70 -14.78
CA PHE A 156 -2.72 -2.81 -14.51
C PHE A 156 -1.33 -2.25 -14.22
N TRP A 157 -0.75 -2.65 -13.10
CA TRP A 157 0.54 -2.16 -12.62
C TRP A 157 1.52 -3.30 -12.41
N ARG A 158 2.81 -3.00 -12.55
CA ARG A 158 3.90 -3.87 -12.10
C ARG A 158 5.18 -3.06 -11.85
N PRO A 159 6.17 -3.63 -11.15
CA PRO A 159 7.50 -3.05 -11.05
C PRO A 159 8.20 -2.98 -12.42
N THR A 160 8.92 -1.88 -12.70
CA THR A 160 9.69 -1.68 -13.93
C THR A 160 10.81 -2.73 -14.06
N GLY A 161 11.13 -3.13 -15.29
CA GLY A 161 12.27 -4.00 -15.56
C GLY A 161 12.04 -5.49 -15.25
N THR A 162 10.83 -5.86 -14.85
CA THR A 162 10.41 -7.26 -14.62
C THR A 162 10.32 -8.07 -15.92
N GLY A 163 10.38 -7.42 -17.09
CA GLY A 163 10.57 -8.09 -18.38
C GLY A 163 9.32 -8.78 -18.95
N TRP A 164 8.14 -8.66 -18.31
CA TRP A 164 6.93 -9.24 -18.89
C TRP A 164 6.47 -8.40 -20.08
N LYS A 165 6.05 -9.03 -21.16
CA LYS A 165 5.81 -8.31 -22.41
C LYS A 165 4.34 -7.90 -22.60
N ASN A 166 3.46 -8.46 -21.79
CA ASN A 166 2.02 -8.26 -21.88
C ASN A 166 1.49 -7.95 -20.47
N VAL A 167 1.33 -6.66 -20.15
CA VAL A 167 0.76 -6.19 -18.87
C VAL A 167 -0.75 -6.48 -18.80
N GLU A 168 -1.33 -6.97 -19.90
CA GLU A 168 -2.74 -7.25 -20.01
C GLU A 168 -3.02 -8.74 -19.70
N PHE A 169 -3.82 -8.94 -18.65
CA PHE A 169 -4.62 -10.13 -18.31
C PHE A 169 -4.06 -11.18 -17.34
N PHE A 170 -2.76 -11.43 -17.29
CA PHE A 170 -2.26 -12.52 -16.43
C PHE A 170 -0.98 -12.08 -15.73
N ASN A 171 -0.98 -12.16 -14.40
CA ASN A 171 0.11 -11.88 -13.47
C ASN A 171 0.25 -10.43 -12.97
N CYS A 172 -0.45 -9.44 -13.55
CA CYS A 172 -0.34 -8.04 -13.10
C CYS A 172 -1.49 -7.66 -12.15
N PRO A 173 -1.20 -7.01 -11.01
CA PRO A 173 -2.20 -6.37 -10.18
C PRO A 173 -3.10 -5.41 -10.96
N GLU A 174 -4.40 -5.52 -10.71
CA GLU A 174 -5.44 -4.67 -11.28
C GLU A 174 -5.99 -3.72 -10.21
N PHE A 175 -6.09 -2.44 -10.54
CA PHE A 175 -6.71 -1.40 -9.73
C PHE A 175 -7.91 -0.85 -10.48
N ALA A 176 -9.12 -1.30 -10.16
CA ALA A 176 -10.35 -0.79 -10.74
C ALA A 176 -10.82 0.44 -9.94
N TYR A 177 -11.28 1.49 -10.63
CA TYR A 177 -11.61 2.78 -10.02
C TYR A 177 -12.83 3.42 -10.63
N ASP A 178 -13.76 4.04 -9.91
CA ASP A 178 -14.99 4.63 -10.47
C ASP A 178 -14.78 5.86 -11.39
N GLU A 179 -15.87 6.48 -11.85
CA GLU A 179 -15.82 7.67 -12.70
C GLU A 179 -15.16 8.90 -12.06
N ASN A 180 -15.08 8.93 -10.72
CA ASN A 180 -14.39 9.97 -9.95
C ASN A 180 -12.93 9.60 -9.66
N GLY A 181 -12.44 8.50 -10.22
CA GLY A 181 -11.08 8.02 -9.96
C GLY A 181 -10.92 7.35 -8.60
N VAL A 182 -11.99 6.98 -7.90
CA VAL A 182 -11.89 6.32 -6.58
C VAL A 182 -11.73 4.82 -6.79
N ILE A 183 -10.67 4.22 -6.24
CA ILE A 183 -10.43 2.77 -6.32
C ILE A 183 -11.60 2.02 -5.68
N THR A 184 -12.24 1.14 -6.43
CA THR A 184 -13.39 0.33 -5.98
C THR A 184 -13.02 -1.11 -5.67
N SER A 185 -11.95 -1.63 -6.29
CA SER A 185 -11.42 -2.96 -6.00
C SER A 185 -9.99 -3.10 -6.48
N ILE A 186 -9.25 -4.00 -5.84
CA ILE A 186 -7.86 -4.34 -6.20
C ILE A 186 -7.79 -5.85 -6.37
N GLY A 187 -7.28 -6.32 -7.50
CA GLY A 187 -7.22 -7.72 -7.87
C GLY A 187 -5.83 -8.18 -8.27
N PHE A 188 -5.57 -9.47 -8.11
CA PHE A 188 -4.36 -10.12 -8.61
C PHE A 188 -4.68 -11.56 -9.03
N TRP A 189 -4.09 -11.96 -10.15
CA TRP A 189 -4.25 -13.29 -10.74
C TRP A 189 -2.89 -13.78 -11.24
N SER A 190 -2.32 -14.80 -10.61
CA SER A 190 -1.07 -15.45 -11.01
C SER A 190 -1.33 -16.82 -11.63
N PHE A 191 -1.01 -17.01 -12.91
CA PHE A 191 -0.98 -18.30 -13.61
C PHE A 191 0.23 -18.45 -14.54
#